data_AF-A0AAU4P7X0-F1
#
_entry.id   AF-A0AAU4P7X0-F1
#
_cell.length_a   1.000
_cell.length_b   1.000
_cell.length_c   1.000
_cell.angle_alpha   90.00
_cell.angle_beta   90.00
_cell.angle_gamma   90.00
#
_symmetry.space_group_name_H-M   'P 1'
#
loop_
_entity.id
_entity.type
_entity.pdbx_description
1 polymer ?
#
loop_
_entity_poly.entity_id
_entity_poly.type
_entity_poly.pdbx_seq_one_letter_code
_entity_poly.pdbx_strand_id
1 'polypeptide(L)'
;MSASPPPAAPDVGTIDAFERDGYAIIRNAIAPDLRDRLRTAAEKLLASDITQGRDRGGDGKDGFRGCLNLDRVFLPLLANPAVLPTVIGLLSPNIHLLSAHLISLPSGPPRTIRIPERHGWHRDMYGVTADLGFTNTPRMAIKAAHYLTPTTADCGLTMLLPGSHRVTEEPVVPADAIDPPGAITPDIAETDAVLFENRTWHTGGINLSGQPRIALMLQYGYRWLHPVDDPATGLRNDPSLAPIEQQLLGLPDRRADGSLAKGNGAAPIRSWWETSTQTATSV
;
A
#
# COMPACT_ATOMS: atom_id res chain seq x y z
N MET A 1 25.43 9.92 -2.34
CA MET A 1 24.12 9.43 -2.81
C MET A 1 24.12 7.93 -2.56
N SER A 2 23.19 7.43 -1.75
CA SER A 2 23.01 5.97 -1.61
C SER A 2 22.47 5.43 -2.92
N ALA A 3 23.15 4.47 -3.54
CA ALA A 3 22.65 3.82 -4.74
C ALA A 3 21.66 2.72 -4.34
N SER A 4 20.46 2.72 -4.93
CA SER A 4 19.53 1.61 -4.76
C SER A 4 20.11 0.35 -5.41
N PRO A 5 20.01 -0.82 -4.78
CA PRO A 5 20.42 -2.08 -5.40
C PRO A 5 19.62 -2.31 -6.70
N PRO A 6 20.16 -3.06 -7.68
CA PRO A 6 19.42 -3.35 -8.92
C PRO A 6 18.08 -4.04 -8.62
N PRO A 7 17.03 -3.81 -9.42
CA PRO A 7 15.75 -4.47 -9.22
C PRO A 7 15.91 -5.98 -9.44
N ALA A 8 15.32 -6.78 -8.55
CA ALA A 8 15.02 -8.17 -8.86
C ALA A 8 13.90 -8.23 -9.91
N ALA A 9 13.92 -9.23 -10.79
CA ALA A 9 12.77 -9.51 -11.65
C ALA A 9 11.56 -9.91 -10.78
N PRO A 10 10.34 -9.41 -11.05
CA PRO A 10 9.14 -9.87 -10.37
C PRO A 10 8.92 -11.35 -10.61
N ASP A 11 8.50 -12.06 -9.58
CA ASP A 11 8.08 -13.45 -9.71
C ASP A 11 6.82 -13.53 -10.61
N VAL A 12 6.88 -14.36 -11.65
CA VAL A 12 5.79 -14.49 -12.62
C VAL A 12 4.53 -15.05 -11.95
N GLY A 13 4.68 -16.00 -11.02
CA GLY A 13 3.54 -16.55 -10.28
C GLY A 13 2.81 -15.50 -9.44
N THR A 14 3.56 -14.56 -8.87
CA THR A 14 3.03 -13.40 -8.13
C THR A 14 2.28 -12.44 -9.06
N ILE A 15 2.81 -12.16 -10.26
CA ILE A 15 2.12 -11.32 -11.25
C ILE A 15 0.81 -12.00 -11.70
N ASP A 16 0.86 -13.29 -12.04
CA ASP A 16 -0.30 -14.06 -12.49
C ASP A 16 -1.37 -14.14 -11.39
N ALA A 17 -0.97 -14.32 -10.13
CA ALA A 17 -1.88 -14.28 -8.98
C ALA A 17 -2.53 -12.91 -8.84
N PHE A 18 -1.75 -11.82 -8.94
CA PHE A 18 -2.29 -10.46 -8.87
C PHE A 18 -3.28 -10.19 -9.99
N GLU A 19 -2.95 -10.56 -11.22
CA GLU A 19 -3.86 -10.40 -12.34
C GLU A 19 -5.13 -11.22 -12.11
N ARG A 20 -5.02 -12.50 -11.73
CA ARG A 20 -6.16 -13.39 -11.49
C ARG A 20 -7.04 -12.94 -10.32
N ASP A 21 -6.46 -12.52 -9.20
CA ASP A 21 -7.21 -12.37 -7.95
C ASP A 21 -7.35 -10.90 -7.50
N GLY A 22 -6.64 -9.97 -8.13
CA GLY A 22 -6.62 -8.55 -7.75
C GLY A 22 -5.75 -8.27 -6.54
N TYR A 23 -5.02 -9.28 -6.05
CA TYR A 23 -4.07 -9.18 -4.95
C TYR A 23 -2.98 -10.24 -5.09
N ALA A 24 -1.83 -10.02 -4.45
CA ALA A 24 -0.77 -11.01 -4.33
C ALA A 24 -0.01 -10.83 -3.02
N ILE A 25 0.70 -11.87 -2.59
CA ILE A 25 1.53 -11.84 -1.38
C ILE A 25 2.99 -11.87 -1.79
N ILE A 26 3.76 -10.88 -1.33
CA ILE A 26 5.23 -10.88 -1.44
C ILE A 26 5.77 -11.50 -0.16
N ARG A 27 6.33 -12.71 -0.27
CA ARG A 27 6.91 -13.42 0.86
C ARG A 27 8.22 -12.78 1.29
N ASN A 28 8.46 -12.70 2.60
CA ASN A 28 9.69 -12.13 3.17
C ASN A 28 10.01 -10.73 2.61
N ALA A 29 8.98 -9.91 2.41
CA ALA A 29 9.09 -8.56 1.86
C ALA A 29 9.95 -7.63 2.74
N ILE A 30 10.06 -7.90 4.04
CA ILE A 30 10.96 -7.18 4.95
C ILE A 30 11.73 -8.17 5.83
N ALA A 31 12.93 -7.78 6.23
CA ALA A 31 13.71 -8.54 7.20
C ALA A 31 13.10 -8.43 8.62
N PRO A 32 13.22 -9.46 9.48
CA PRO A 32 12.70 -9.43 10.85
C PRO A 32 13.19 -8.24 11.69
N ASP A 33 14.46 -7.84 11.56
CA ASP A 33 15.04 -6.69 12.28
C ASP A 33 14.39 -5.37 11.85
N LEU A 34 14.07 -5.22 10.56
CA LEU A 34 13.38 -4.06 10.04
C LEU A 34 11.93 -4.05 10.55
N ARG A 35 11.25 -5.20 10.55
CA ARG A 35 9.90 -5.34 11.13
C ARG A 35 9.88 -4.87 12.59
N ASP A 36 10.82 -5.31 13.41
CA ASP A 36 10.89 -4.95 14.84
C ASP A 36 11.14 -3.44 15.04
N ARG A 37 12.02 -2.84 14.23
CA ARG A 37 12.28 -1.40 14.24
C ARG A 37 11.04 -0.60 13.82
N LEU A 38 10.36 -1.02 12.75
CA LEU A 38 9.12 -0.39 12.27
C LEU A 38 8.03 -0.47 13.34
N ARG A 39 7.85 -1.63 13.99
CA ARG A 39 6.87 -1.82 15.06
C ARG A 39 7.14 -0.87 16.23
N THR A 40 8.39 -0.83 16.69
CA THR A 40 8.80 0.04 17.80
C THR A 40 8.53 1.51 17.48
N ALA A 41 8.87 1.97 16.27
CA ALA A 41 8.62 3.33 15.83
C ALA A 41 7.11 3.64 15.74
N ALA A 42 6.32 2.71 15.22
CA ALA A 42 4.87 2.83 15.15
C ALA A 42 4.23 2.95 16.54
N GLU A 43 4.60 2.09 17.50
CA GLU A 43 4.10 2.13 18.87
C GLU A 43 4.45 3.47 19.56
N LYS A 44 5.70 3.95 19.40
CA LYS A 44 6.11 5.27 19.91
C LYS A 44 5.30 6.40 19.30
N LEU A 45 5.10 6.38 17.98
CA LEU A 45 4.34 7.40 17.27
C LEU A 45 2.86 7.38 17.70
N LEU A 46 2.25 6.20 17.85
CA LEU A 46 0.88 6.04 18.37
C LEU A 46 0.73 6.57 19.80
N ALA A 47 1.74 6.43 20.64
CA ALA A 47 1.75 6.94 22.02
C ALA A 47 2.09 8.44 22.15
N SER A 48 2.53 9.08 21.06
CA SER A 48 2.90 10.50 21.06
C SER A 48 1.70 11.43 21.08
N ASP A 49 1.96 12.71 21.35
CA ASP A 49 1.01 13.82 21.27
C ASP A 49 0.94 14.47 19.88
N ILE A 50 1.63 13.92 18.88
CA ILE A 50 1.61 14.41 17.50
C ILE A 50 0.17 14.32 16.94
N THR A 51 -0.33 15.45 16.46
CA THR A 51 -1.65 15.55 15.81
C THR A 51 -1.58 15.63 14.29
N GLN A 52 -0.42 15.99 13.74
CA GLN A 52 -0.21 16.08 12.30
C GLN A 52 -0.48 14.73 11.64
N GLY A 53 -1.44 14.69 10.71
CA GLY A 53 -1.82 13.48 10.00
C GLY A 53 -2.52 12.41 10.85
N ARG A 54 -2.84 12.66 12.12
CA ARG A 54 -3.51 11.69 13.00
C ARG A 54 -4.88 11.30 12.43
N ASP A 55 -5.16 10.00 12.34
CA ASP A 55 -6.42 9.46 11.79
C ASP A 55 -7.06 8.52 12.83
N ARG A 56 -8.06 9.03 13.54
CA ARG A 56 -8.81 8.32 14.59
C ARG A 56 -10.25 8.06 14.17
N GLY A 57 -10.72 6.84 14.44
CA GLY A 57 -12.10 6.41 14.22
C GLY A 57 -12.90 6.32 15.51
N GLY A 58 -14.23 6.38 15.41
CA GLY A 58 -15.14 6.24 16.56
C GLY A 58 -15.17 4.84 17.19
N ASP A 59 -14.56 3.85 16.55
CA ASP A 59 -14.37 2.47 17.04
C ASP A 59 -13.05 2.29 17.80
N GLY A 60 -12.27 3.35 17.99
CA GLY A 60 -10.96 3.28 18.61
C GLY A 60 -9.83 2.93 17.63
N LYS A 61 -10.12 2.84 16.31
CA LYS A 61 -9.07 2.91 15.28
C LYS A 61 -8.21 4.14 15.55
N ASP A 62 -6.91 3.96 15.44
CA ASP A 62 -5.93 5.03 15.58
C ASP A 62 -4.86 4.92 14.49
N GLY A 63 -4.09 5.97 14.26
CA GLY A 63 -3.12 5.95 13.17
C GLY A 63 -2.63 7.31 12.71
N PHE A 64 -1.87 7.30 11.63
CA PHE A 64 -1.32 8.49 10.98
C PHE A 64 -1.27 8.33 9.46
N ARG A 65 -1.66 9.38 8.76
CA ARG A 65 -1.46 9.57 7.33
C ARG A 65 -0.16 10.30 7.05
N GLY A 66 0.43 10.06 5.88
CA GLY A 66 1.75 10.61 5.54
C GLY A 66 2.85 10.19 6.53
N CYS A 67 2.76 8.98 7.10
CA CYS A 67 3.59 8.57 8.23
C CYS A 67 5.10 8.57 7.91
N LEU A 68 5.50 8.46 6.63
CA LEU A 68 6.89 8.60 6.21
C LEU A 68 7.51 9.95 6.60
N ASN A 69 6.71 11.01 6.71
CA ASN A 69 7.16 12.34 7.14
C ASN A 69 7.41 12.43 8.65
N LEU A 70 6.89 11.48 9.44
CA LEU A 70 6.88 11.55 10.90
C LEU A 70 8.07 10.80 11.52
N ASP A 71 8.54 9.73 10.88
CA ASP A 71 9.73 9.00 11.31
C ASP A 71 10.46 8.36 10.12
N ARG A 72 11.78 8.62 10.03
CA ARG A 72 12.65 8.07 8.99
C ARG A 72 12.75 6.55 9.03
N VAL A 73 12.45 5.92 10.16
CA VAL A 73 12.45 4.45 10.29
C VAL A 73 11.49 3.80 9.29
N PHE A 74 10.45 4.50 8.83
CA PHE A 74 9.51 3.99 7.82
C PHE A 74 9.98 4.10 6.37
N LEU A 75 10.98 4.95 6.08
CA LEU A 75 11.47 5.20 4.71
C LEU A 75 11.90 3.95 3.93
N PRO A 76 12.50 2.91 4.53
CA PRO A 76 12.86 1.68 3.81
C PRO A 76 11.68 0.99 3.12
N LEU A 77 10.44 1.25 3.53
CA LEU A 77 9.25 0.73 2.85
C LEU A 77 8.98 1.43 1.52
N LEU A 78 9.37 2.70 1.36
CA LEU A 78 9.08 3.51 0.17
C LEU A 78 9.57 2.85 -1.11
N ALA A 79 10.85 2.49 -1.14
CA ALA A 79 11.51 1.80 -2.25
C ALA A 79 11.92 0.38 -1.85
N ASN A 80 11.03 -0.35 -1.18
CA ASN A 80 11.29 -1.71 -0.73
C ASN A 80 11.69 -2.60 -1.92
N PRO A 81 12.89 -3.21 -1.92
CA PRO A 81 13.43 -3.95 -3.07
C PRO A 81 12.67 -5.24 -3.40
N ALA A 82 11.91 -5.81 -2.46
CA ALA A 82 11.06 -6.98 -2.71
C ALA A 82 9.68 -6.60 -3.30
N VAL A 83 9.19 -5.40 -3.00
CA VAL A 83 7.83 -4.95 -3.36
C VAL A 83 7.83 -4.10 -4.63
N LEU A 84 8.73 -3.12 -4.70
CA LEU A 84 8.73 -2.10 -5.75
C LEU A 84 8.86 -2.69 -7.17
N PRO A 85 9.70 -3.71 -7.43
CA PRO A 85 9.74 -4.37 -8.73
C PRO A 85 8.39 -4.86 -9.22
N THR A 86 7.65 -5.58 -8.37
CA THR A 86 6.33 -6.12 -8.70
C THR A 86 5.33 -5.01 -8.95
N VAL A 87 5.34 -3.95 -8.14
CA VAL A 87 4.48 -2.77 -8.36
C VAL A 87 4.75 -2.11 -9.71
N ILE A 88 6.02 -1.97 -10.11
CA ILE A 88 6.38 -1.41 -11.43
C ILE A 88 5.97 -2.33 -12.56
N GLY A 89 6.17 -3.64 -12.41
CA GLY A 89 5.74 -4.64 -13.39
C GLY A 89 4.23 -4.68 -13.61
N LEU A 90 3.43 -4.45 -12.55
CA LEU A 90 1.97 -4.38 -12.62
C LEU A 90 1.42 -3.01 -13.05
N LEU A 91 2.23 -1.95 -12.94
CA LEU A 91 1.90 -0.58 -13.36
C LEU A 91 2.87 -0.12 -14.45
N SER A 92 3.77 0.80 -14.11
CA SER A 92 4.83 1.31 -14.96
C SER A 92 5.88 2.02 -14.10
N PRO A 93 7.04 2.39 -14.66
CA PRO A 93 7.99 3.26 -13.98
C PRO A 93 7.46 4.67 -13.64
N ASN A 94 6.34 5.11 -14.22
CA ASN A 94 5.79 6.46 -14.02
C ASN A 94 4.81 6.52 -12.82
N ILE A 95 5.30 6.13 -11.65
CA ILE A 95 4.54 6.08 -10.40
C ILE A 95 5.14 6.97 -9.31
N HIS A 96 4.32 7.32 -8.33
CA HIS A 96 4.71 7.92 -7.06
C HIS A 96 3.89 7.33 -5.91
N LEU A 97 4.26 7.67 -4.69
CA LEU A 97 3.47 7.40 -3.50
C LEU A 97 2.29 8.37 -3.44
N LEU A 98 1.08 7.82 -3.45
CA LEU A 98 -0.15 8.58 -3.21
C LEU A 98 -0.39 8.79 -1.72
N SER A 99 0.02 7.82 -0.91
CA SER A 99 -0.31 7.76 0.51
C SER A 99 0.55 6.76 1.28
N ALA A 100 0.84 7.05 2.55
CA ALA A 100 1.45 6.12 3.49
C ALA A 100 0.75 6.20 4.85
N HIS A 101 0.11 5.10 5.24
CA HIS A 101 -0.74 5.02 6.43
C HIS A 101 -0.16 4.09 7.47
N LEU A 102 0.01 4.60 8.68
CA LEU A 102 0.10 3.82 9.90
C LEU A 102 -1.31 3.62 10.44
N ILE A 103 -1.73 2.37 10.61
CA ILE A 103 -3.07 2.01 11.09
C ILE A 103 -2.93 1.06 12.27
N SER A 104 -3.49 1.46 13.41
CA SER A 104 -3.70 0.65 14.60
C SER A 104 -5.18 0.31 14.73
N LEU A 105 -5.51 -0.97 14.69
CA LEU A 105 -6.86 -1.47 14.91
C LEU A 105 -6.91 -2.13 16.30
N PRO A 106 -7.65 -1.59 17.28
CA PRO A 106 -7.72 -2.19 18.62
C PRO A 106 -8.36 -3.58 18.57
N SER A 107 -8.03 -4.41 19.57
CA SER A 107 -8.75 -5.68 19.80
C SER A 107 -10.06 -5.42 20.55
N GLY A 108 -11.12 -6.09 20.13
CA GLY A 108 -12.43 -6.00 20.75
C GLY A 108 -13.56 -6.23 19.75
N PRO A 109 -14.81 -6.30 20.23
CA PRO A 109 -15.96 -6.44 19.34
C PRO A 109 -16.04 -5.25 18.37
N PRO A 110 -16.42 -5.48 17.10
CA PRO A 110 -16.65 -4.40 16.16
C PRO A 110 -17.74 -3.46 16.69
N ARG A 111 -17.52 -2.14 16.56
CA ARG A 111 -18.45 -1.12 17.09
C ARG A 111 -19.08 -0.24 16.03
N THR A 112 -18.43 -0.04 14.88
CA THR A 112 -18.89 0.91 13.85
C THR A 112 -18.86 0.36 12.43
N ILE A 113 -18.04 -0.66 12.18
CA ILE A 113 -17.90 -1.39 10.92
C ILE A 113 -17.84 -2.88 11.24
N ARG A 114 -18.04 -3.76 10.24
CA ARG A 114 -18.09 -5.23 10.42
C ARG A 114 -19.33 -5.69 11.22
N ILE A 115 -20.45 -5.05 10.94
CA ILE A 115 -21.80 -5.43 11.39
C ILE A 115 -22.71 -5.60 10.15
N PRO A 116 -23.82 -6.35 10.22
CA PRO A 116 -24.67 -6.60 9.05
C PRO A 116 -25.13 -5.31 8.34
N GLU A 117 -25.43 -4.26 9.09
CA GLU A 117 -25.87 -2.96 8.56
C GLU A 117 -24.73 -2.14 7.94
N ARG A 118 -23.47 -2.48 8.26
CA ARG A 118 -22.27 -1.76 7.82
C ARG A 118 -21.06 -2.69 7.80
N HIS A 119 -21.00 -3.53 6.78
CA HIS A 119 -19.97 -4.54 6.60
C HIS A 119 -18.57 -3.95 6.31
N GLY A 120 -18.50 -2.76 5.72
CA GLY A 120 -17.25 -2.03 5.49
C GLY A 120 -16.41 -2.53 4.31
N TRP A 121 -17.00 -3.32 3.42
CA TRP A 121 -16.37 -3.69 2.15
C TRP A 121 -16.34 -2.47 1.22
N HIS A 122 -15.21 -2.23 0.58
CA HIS A 122 -15.03 -1.09 -0.31
C HIS A 122 -13.94 -1.33 -1.34
N ARG A 123 -13.92 -0.47 -2.37
CA ARG A 123 -12.77 -0.22 -3.23
C ARG A 123 -12.02 1.02 -2.72
N ASP A 124 -10.72 1.03 -2.95
CA ASP A 124 -9.91 2.22 -2.69
C ASP A 124 -10.20 3.31 -3.72
N MET A 125 -9.85 4.56 -3.41
CA MET A 125 -10.10 5.72 -4.28
C MET A 125 -11.59 5.90 -4.62
N TYR A 126 -12.45 5.92 -3.59
CA TYR A 126 -13.92 6.05 -3.67
C TYR A 126 -14.41 7.03 -4.74
N GLY A 127 -13.81 8.23 -4.82
CA GLY A 127 -14.19 9.26 -5.78
C GLY A 127 -14.09 8.79 -7.23
N VAL A 128 -13.10 7.98 -7.58
CA VAL A 128 -12.97 7.51 -8.96
C VAL A 128 -14.06 6.53 -9.34
N THR A 129 -14.42 5.61 -8.44
CA THR A 129 -15.53 4.70 -8.71
C THR A 129 -16.86 5.46 -8.76
N ALA A 130 -17.02 6.51 -7.94
CA ALA A 130 -18.20 7.39 -8.01
C ALA A 130 -18.29 8.16 -9.33
N ASP A 131 -17.17 8.63 -9.87
CA ASP A 131 -17.12 9.42 -11.11
C ASP A 131 -17.20 8.57 -12.39
N LEU A 132 -16.49 7.43 -12.41
CA LEU A 132 -16.32 6.61 -13.61
C LEU A 132 -17.23 5.37 -13.62
N GLY A 133 -17.78 4.99 -12.47
CA GLY A 133 -18.48 3.73 -12.26
C GLY A 133 -17.53 2.53 -12.18
N PHE A 134 -18.06 1.40 -11.71
CA PHE A 134 -17.27 0.16 -11.54
C PHE A 134 -16.66 -0.36 -12.84
N THR A 135 -17.39 -0.26 -13.95
CA THR A 135 -16.99 -0.77 -15.27
C THR A 135 -15.81 -0.01 -15.88
N ASN A 136 -15.80 1.33 -15.76
CA ASN A 136 -14.81 2.16 -16.46
C ASN A 136 -13.62 2.52 -15.58
N THR A 137 -13.64 2.18 -14.29
CA THR A 137 -12.51 2.43 -13.39
C THR A 137 -11.32 1.55 -13.82
N PRO A 138 -10.17 2.14 -14.20
CA PRO A 138 -8.98 1.37 -14.53
C PRO A 138 -8.18 1.01 -13.26
N ARG A 139 -7.18 0.14 -13.40
CA ARG A 139 -6.11 0.02 -12.42
C ARG A 139 -5.36 1.35 -12.38
N MET A 140 -5.35 2.01 -11.24
CA MET A 140 -4.70 3.32 -11.06
C MET A 140 -3.64 3.29 -9.97
N ALA A 141 -3.83 2.41 -8.99
CA ALA A 141 -2.97 2.33 -7.82
C ALA A 141 -2.94 0.91 -7.25
N ILE A 142 -1.82 0.60 -6.60
CA ILE A 142 -1.60 -0.64 -5.86
C ILE A 142 -1.19 -0.26 -4.45
N LYS A 143 -1.84 -0.87 -3.47
CA LYS A 143 -1.48 -0.73 -2.06
C LYS A 143 -0.64 -1.92 -1.62
N ALA A 144 0.45 -1.65 -0.92
CA ALA A 144 1.29 -2.63 -0.24
C ALA A 144 1.07 -2.51 1.27
N ALA A 145 0.53 -3.56 1.89
CA ALA A 145 0.26 -3.62 3.31
C ALA A 145 1.28 -4.51 4.03
N HIS A 146 1.97 -3.94 5.02
CA HIS A 146 2.88 -4.62 5.93
C HIS A 146 2.24 -4.69 7.32
N TYR A 147 2.20 -5.88 7.92
CA TYR A 147 1.63 -6.11 9.25
C TYR A 147 2.76 -6.36 10.25
N LEU A 148 2.80 -5.53 11.30
CA LEU A 148 3.94 -5.48 12.23
C LEU A 148 3.69 -6.26 13.53
N THR A 149 2.47 -6.77 13.69
CA THR A 149 1.99 -7.52 14.86
C THR A 149 1.61 -8.95 14.46
N PRO A 150 1.56 -9.89 15.43
CA PRO A 150 1.33 -11.31 15.14
C PRO A 150 0.13 -11.58 14.25
N THR A 151 0.34 -12.39 13.22
CA THR A 151 -0.66 -12.82 12.25
C THR A 151 -1.38 -14.08 12.76
N THR A 152 -2.30 -13.89 13.70
CA THR A 152 -3.15 -14.98 14.24
C THR A 152 -4.55 -14.95 13.63
N ALA A 153 -5.37 -15.96 13.94
CA ALA A 153 -6.80 -15.88 13.66
C ALA A 153 -7.39 -14.60 14.27
N ASP A 154 -8.29 -13.96 13.52
CA ASP A 154 -8.98 -12.73 13.90
C ASP A 154 -8.06 -11.66 14.48
N CYS A 155 -6.88 -11.44 13.88
CA CYS A 155 -6.00 -10.33 14.26
C CYS A 155 -6.23 -9.06 13.43
N GLY A 156 -7.37 -8.93 12.76
CA GLY A 156 -7.73 -7.70 12.06
C GLY A 156 -6.92 -7.38 10.81
N LEU A 157 -6.39 -8.39 10.13
CA LEU A 157 -5.79 -8.25 8.80
C LEU A 157 -6.82 -7.74 7.79
N THR A 158 -6.36 -7.08 6.72
CA THR A 158 -7.23 -6.77 5.58
C THR A 158 -7.75 -8.07 4.97
N MET A 159 -9.06 -8.18 4.88
CA MET A 159 -9.76 -9.21 4.13
C MET A 159 -9.94 -8.75 2.69
N LEU A 160 -9.93 -9.69 1.76
CA LEU A 160 -9.97 -9.47 0.32
C LEU A 160 -11.07 -10.32 -0.29
N LEU A 161 -11.69 -9.84 -1.36
CA LEU A 161 -12.57 -10.64 -2.21
C LEU A 161 -11.83 -10.95 -3.52
N PRO A 162 -11.24 -12.15 -3.68
CA PRO A 162 -10.46 -12.50 -4.87
C PRO A 162 -11.28 -12.33 -6.16
N GLY A 163 -10.66 -11.77 -7.19
CA GLY A 163 -11.26 -11.56 -8.51
C GLY A 163 -12.23 -10.37 -8.60
N SER A 164 -12.54 -9.72 -7.48
CA SER A 164 -13.51 -8.62 -7.42
C SER A 164 -13.06 -7.33 -8.09
N HIS A 165 -11.79 -7.20 -8.47
CA HIS A 165 -11.30 -6.09 -9.32
C HIS A 165 -11.89 -6.11 -10.73
N ARG A 166 -12.41 -7.25 -11.18
CA ARG A 166 -13.06 -7.41 -12.49
C ARG A 166 -14.57 -7.22 -12.46
N VAL A 167 -15.20 -7.20 -11.29
CA VAL A 167 -16.65 -7.08 -11.19
C VAL A 167 -17.10 -5.66 -11.50
N THR A 168 -18.27 -5.54 -12.12
CA THR A 168 -18.87 -4.28 -12.59
C THR A 168 -19.95 -3.75 -11.65
N GLU A 169 -20.11 -4.38 -10.49
CA GLU A 169 -21.13 -4.06 -9.48
C GLU A 169 -20.54 -4.23 -8.08
N GLU A 170 -21.26 -3.74 -7.08
CA GLU A 170 -20.91 -3.99 -5.68
C GLU A 170 -21.21 -5.46 -5.30
N PRO A 171 -20.26 -6.16 -4.63
CA PRO A 171 -20.51 -7.50 -4.13
C PRO A 171 -21.68 -7.52 -3.15
N VAL A 172 -22.60 -8.46 -3.36
CA VAL A 172 -23.74 -8.66 -2.45
C VAL A 172 -23.24 -9.29 -1.15
N VAL A 173 -23.50 -8.61 -0.04
CA VAL A 173 -23.37 -9.17 1.31
C VAL A 173 -24.75 -9.64 1.77
N PRO A 174 -24.94 -10.94 2.09
CA PRO A 174 -26.21 -11.45 2.60
C PRO A 174 -26.65 -10.71 3.89
N ALA A 175 -27.96 -10.56 4.09
CA ALA A 175 -28.51 -9.72 5.17
C ALA A 175 -28.13 -10.18 6.60
N ASP A 176 -27.85 -11.46 6.78
CA ASP A 176 -27.41 -12.09 8.03
C ASP A 176 -25.89 -12.32 8.10
N ALA A 177 -25.14 -11.78 7.13
CA ALA A 177 -23.69 -11.89 7.04
C ALA A 177 -23.02 -10.52 7.10
N ILE A 178 -21.70 -10.54 7.32
CA ILE A 178 -20.84 -9.34 7.23
C ILE A 178 -19.83 -9.44 6.09
N ASP A 179 -19.79 -10.58 5.40
CA ASP A 179 -18.84 -10.87 4.33
C ASP A 179 -19.57 -11.38 3.08
N PRO A 180 -19.17 -10.94 1.88
CA PRO A 180 -19.61 -11.54 0.65
C PRO A 180 -19.02 -12.96 0.53
N PRO A 181 -19.74 -13.89 -0.13
CA PRO A 181 -19.22 -15.23 -0.39
C PRO A 181 -17.86 -15.19 -1.09
N GLY A 182 -16.91 -16.00 -0.62
CA GLY A 182 -15.57 -16.09 -1.19
C GLY A 182 -14.57 -15.04 -0.66
N ALA A 183 -14.98 -14.17 0.26
CA ALA A 183 -14.04 -13.33 1.01
C ALA A 183 -13.03 -14.18 1.79
N ILE A 184 -11.77 -13.73 1.83
CA ILE A 184 -10.68 -14.41 2.51
C ILE A 184 -9.87 -13.45 3.37
N THR A 185 -9.25 -13.98 4.41
CA THR A 185 -8.12 -13.36 5.10
C THR A 185 -6.84 -13.96 4.49
N PRO A 186 -5.88 -13.14 4.00
CA PRO A 186 -4.67 -13.67 3.38
C PRO A 186 -3.79 -14.38 4.42
N ASP A 187 -3.25 -15.54 4.05
CA ASP A 187 -2.32 -16.31 4.88
C ASP A 187 -0.90 -15.75 4.75
N ILE A 188 -0.45 -15.01 5.77
CA ILE A 188 0.78 -14.23 5.77
C ILE A 188 1.56 -14.36 7.07
N ALA A 189 2.88 -14.22 6.97
CA ALA A 189 3.76 -13.95 8.09
C ALA A 189 3.95 -12.43 8.31
N GLU A 190 4.47 -12.03 9.47
CA GLU A 190 4.76 -10.63 9.83
C GLU A 190 5.86 -9.97 8.96
N THR A 191 6.59 -10.77 8.17
CA THR A 191 7.61 -10.32 7.22
C THR A 191 7.08 -10.19 5.81
N ASP A 192 5.86 -10.63 5.53
CA ASP A 192 5.26 -10.59 4.20
C ASP A 192 4.64 -9.21 3.92
N ALA A 193 4.35 -8.95 2.65
CA ALA A 193 3.53 -7.83 2.22
C ALA A 193 2.35 -8.33 1.39
N VAL A 194 1.18 -7.73 1.59
CA VAL A 194 0.00 -7.97 0.74
C VAL A 194 -0.13 -6.81 -0.23
N LEU A 195 0.00 -7.10 -1.53
CA LEU A 195 -0.33 -6.17 -2.60
C LEU A 195 -1.79 -6.34 -2.98
N PHE A 196 -2.54 -5.25 -3.10
CA PHE A 196 -3.89 -5.30 -3.67
C PHE A 196 -4.21 -4.06 -4.48
N GLU A 197 -5.01 -4.29 -5.51
CA GLU A 197 -5.40 -3.28 -6.47
C GLU A 197 -6.44 -2.31 -5.92
N ASN A 198 -6.47 -1.06 -6.40
CA ASN A 198 -7.50 -0.10 -6.01
C ASN A 198 -8.93 -0.57 -6.30
N ARG A 199 -9.13 -1.46 -7.27
CA ARG A 199 -10.43 -2.05 -7.64
C ARG A 199 -10.78 -3.31 -6.86
N THR A 200 -9.85 -3.89 -6.11
CA THR A 200 -10.13 -5.09 -5.33
C THR A 200 -10.97 -4.71 -4.13
N TRP A 201 -12.15 -5.32 -4.02
CA TRP A 201 -12.99 -5.16 -2.85
C TRP A 201 -12.29 -5.76 -1.64
N HIS A 202 -12.22 -4.97 -0.57
CA HIS A 202 -11.53 -5.35 0.66
C HIS A 202 -12.18 -4.70 1.87
N THR A 203 -11.85 -5.20 3.06
CA THR A 203 -12.27 -4.61 4.33
C THR A 203 -11.25 -4.90 5.42
N GLY A 204 -11.31 -4.19 6.54
CA GLY A 204 -10.54 -4.56 7.73
C GLY A 204 -11.17 -5.78 8.41
N GLY A 205 -10.39 -6.81 8.70
CA GLY A 205 -10.86 -7.97 9.45
C GLY A 205 -11.25 -7.63 10.88
N ILE A 206 -11.96 -8.54 11.52
CA ILE A 206 -12.25 -8.47 12.96
C ILE A 206 -10.94 -8.67 13.73
N ASN A 207 -10.74 -7.90 14.81
CA ASN A 207 -9.63 -8.08 15.73
C ASN A 207 -10.11 -8.55 17.11
N LEU A 208 -9.95 -9.82 17.41
CA LEU A 208 -10.20 -10.45 18.72
C LEU A 208 -8.93 -11.06 19.31
N SER A 209 -7.75 -10.73 18.76
CA SER A 209 -6.47 -11.32 19.14
C SER A 209 -5.96 -10.95 20.54
N GLY A 210 -6.60 -10.01 21.23
CA GLY A 210 -6.19 -9.50 22.54
C GLY A 210 -5.14 -8.39 22.47
N GLN A 211 -4.69 -7.99 21.27
CA GLN A 211 -3.73 -6.91 21.07
C GLN A 211 -4.10 -6.02 19.86
N PRO A 212 -3.71 -4.74 19.84
CA PRO A 212 -3.89 -3.92 18.65
C PRO A 212 -3.13 -4.48 17.46
N ARG A 213 -3.75 -4.50 16.29
CA ARG A 213 -3.07 -4.78 15.02
C ARG A 213 -2.44 -3.51 14.50
N ILE A 214 -1.15 -3.55 14.19
CA ILE A 214 -0.43 -2.43 13.59
C ILE A 214 -0.06 -2.77 12.15
N ALA A 215 -0.46 -1.91 11.21
CA ALA A 215 -0.09 -2.04 9.81
C ALA A 215 0.49 -0.73 9.25
N LEU A 216 1.45 -0.85 8.34
CA LEU A 216 1.93 0.22 7.47
C LEU A 216 1.48 -0.08 6.05
N MET A 217 0.72 0.82 5.44
CA MET A 217 0.15 0.65 4.11
C MET A 217 0.63 1.76 3.19
N LEU A 218 1.39 1.41 2.16
CA LEU A 218 1.90 2.35 1.16
C LEU A 218 1.09 2.17 -0.13
N GLN A 219 0.58 3.25 -0.69
CA GLN A 219 -0.18 3.21 -1.94
C GLN A 219 0.62 3.89 -3.05
N TYR A 220 0.95 3.13 -4.08
CA TYR A 220 1.63 3.59 -5.27
C TYR A 220 0.61 3.81 -6.37
N GLY A 221 0.68 4.94 -7.07
CA GLY A 221 -0.18 5.22 -8.20
C GLY A 221 0.53 6.01 -9.28
N TYR A 222 -0.12 6.17 -10.42
CA TYR A 222 0.46 6.95 -11.51
C TYR A 222 0.66 8.42 -11.13
N ARG A 223 1.77 9.02 -11.59
CA ARG A 223 2.18 10.40 -11.22
C ARG A 223 1.23 11.52 -11.66
N TRP A 224 0.27 11.22 -12.52
CA TRP A 224 -0.78 12.16 -12.93
C TRP A 224 -1.99 12.16 -11.98
N LEU A 225 -2.02 11.25 -11.00
CA LEU A 225 -2.98 11.28 -9.90
C LEU A 225 -2.50 12.27 -8.83
N HIS A 226 -3.45 12.94 -8.18
CA HIS A 226 -3.14 13.79 -7.04
C HIS A 226 -2.85 12.90 -5.82
N PRO A 227 -1.78 13.16 -5.04
CA PRO A 227 -1.57 12.47 -3.77
C PRO A 227 -2.75 12.66 -2.81
N VAL A 228 -3.05 11.63 -2.02
CA VAL A 228 -4.16 11.65 -1.06
C VAL A 228 -3.73 12.31 0.25
N ASP A 229 -2.52 11.98 0.70
CA ASP A 229 -1.93 12.60 1.88
C ASP A 229 -1.04 13.77 1.47
N ASP A 230 -0.79 14.71 2.39
CA ASP A 230 0.07 15.87 2.11
C ASP A 230 1.44 15.40 1.58
N PRO A 231 1.92 15.99 0.46
CA PRO A 231 3.18 15.59 -0.13
C PRO A 231 4.30 15.76 0.90
N ALA A 232 5.23 14.81 0.89
CA ALA A 232 6.41 14.78 1.74
C ALA A 232 7.44 15.87 1.36
N THR A 233 7.05 17.14 1.54
CA THR A 233 7.78 18.31 1.02
C THR A 233 9.21 18.40 1.57
N GLY A 234 9.42 18.03 2.84
CA GLY A 234 10.73 17.99 3.47
C GLY A 234 11.62 16.86 2.93
N LEU A 235 11.07 15.64 2.77
CA LEU A 235 11.83 14.48 2.33
C LEU A 235 12.20 14.56 0.85
N ARG A 236 11.36 15.15 0.00
CA ARG A 236 11.62 15.24 -1.44
C ARG A 236 12.93 15.98 -1.77
N ASN A 237 13.35 16.90 -0.91
CA ASN A 237 14.58 17.68 -1.09
C ASN A 237 15.77 17.10 -0.32
N ASP A 238 15.63 15.92 0.29
CA ASP A 238 16.69 15.28 1.05
C ASP A 238 17.77 14.71 0.11
N PRO A 239 19.01 15.21 0.17
CA PRO A 239 20.10 14.74 -0.69
C PRO A 239 20.62 13.35 -0.32
N SER A 240 20.21 12.79 0.83
CA SER A 240 20.57 11.42 1.22
C SER A 240 19.75 10.36 0.49
N LEU A 241 18.57 10.72 -0.03
CA LEU A 241 17.68 9.81 -0.75
C LEU A 241 18.15 9.57 -2.19
N ALA A 242 17.94 8.35 -2.66
CA ALA A 242 18.21 7.93 -4.01
C ALA A 242 17.25 8.61 -5.01
N PRO A 243 17.65 8.76 -6.29
CA PRO A 243 16.78 9.35 -7.31
C PRO A 243 15.41 8.67 -7.45
N ILE A 244 15.33 7.34 -7.25
CA ILE A 244 14.05 6.62 -7.29
C ILE A 244 13.14 6.99 -6.11
N GLU A 245 13.71 7.18 -4.92
CA GLU A 245 12.97 7.56 -3.71
C GLU A 245 12.43 8.98 -3.86
N GLN A 246 13.25 9.91 -4.38
CA GLN A 246 12.82 11.27 -4.67
C GLN A 246 11.68 11.28 -5.72
N GLN A 247 11.75 10.42 -6.75
CA GLN A 247 10.65 10.25 -7.71
C GLN A 247 9.38 9.77 -7.00
N LEU A 248 9.49 8.75 -6.14
CA LEU A 248 8.36 8.21 -5.38
C LEU A 248 7.76 9.23 -4.40
N LEU A 249 8.56 10.16 -3.86
CA LEU A 249 8.10 11.27 -3.02
C LEU A 249 7.48 12.44 -3.82
N GLY A 250 7.25 12.25 -5.12
CA GLY A 250 6.51 13.20 -5.95
C GLY A 250 7.38 14.30 -6.54
N LEU A 251 8.62 14.00 -6.95
CA LEU A 251 9.31 14.88 -7.91
C LEU A 251 8.39 15.14 -9.12
N PRO A 252 8.31 16.36 -9.67
CA PRO A 252 7.30 16.74 -10.65
C PRO A 252 7.64 16.15 -12.02
N ASP A 253 6.62 15.84 -12.82
CA ASP A 253 6.80 15.47 -14.22
C ASP A 253 6.81 16.72 -15.12
N ARG A 254 7.73 17.63 -14.82
CA ARG A 254 7.88 18.92 -15.50
C ARG A 254 9.35 19.22 -15.72
N ARG A 255 9.65 19.94 -16.80
CA ARG A 255 10.98 20.53 -17.01
C ARG A 255 11.18 21.71 -16.05
N ALA A 256 12.44 22.14 -15.88
CA ALA A 256 12.77 23.27 -15.02
C ALA A 256 12.09 24.59 -15.45
N ASP A 257 11.80 24.73 -16.74
CA ASP A 257 11.06 25.86 -17.31
C ASP A 257 9.52 25.76 -17.15
N GLY A 258 9.02 24.72 -16.48
CA GLY A 258 7.59 24.47 -16.26
C GLY A 258 6.87 23.73 -17.39
N SER A 259 7.52 23.47 -18.52
CA SER A 259 6.91 22.74 -19.64
C SER A 259 6.71 21.25 -19.35
N LEU A 260 5.82 20.60 -20.13
CA LEU A 260 5.49 19.18 -19.97
C LEU A 260 6.71 18.28 -20.19
N ALA A 261 7.03 17.43 -19.21
CA ALA A 261 8.08 16.42 -19.37
C ALA A 261 7.60 15.18 -20.15
N LYS A 262 6.29 15.04 -20.39
CA LYS A 262 5.67 13.92 -21.13
C LYS A 262 6.12 12.54 -20.62
N GLY A 263 6.20 12.36 -19.30
CA GLY A 263 6.64 11.13 -18.65
C GLY A 263 8.16 10.96 -18.54
N ASN A 264 8.98 11.90 -19.00
CA ASN A 264 10.44 11.82 -18.86
C ASN A 264 10.92 12.08 -17.43
N GLY A 265 10.10 12.66 -16.55
CA GLY A 265 10.43 12.77 -15.13
C GLY A 265 10.41 11.43 -14.40
N ALA A 266 9.96 10.36 -15.06
CA ALA A 266 10.06 8.99 -14.56
C ALA A 266 11.42 8.32 -14.86
N ALA A 267 12.39 9.07 -15.40
CA ALA A 267 13.72 8.56 -15.77
C ALA A 267 14.46 7.84 -14.63
N PRO A 268 14.41 8.29 -13.36
CA PRO A 268 15.05 7.57 -12.25
C PRO A 268 14.58 6.12 -12.11
N ILE A 269 13.27 5.89 -11.98
CA ILE A 269 12.73 4.53 -11.85
C ILE A 269 12.89 3.76 -13.16
N ARG A 270 12.72 4.40 -14.33
CA ARG A 270 12.89 3.74 -15.63
C ARG A 270 14.31 3.20 -15.81
N SER A 271 15.31 4.03 -15.57
CA SER A 271 16.73 3.64 -15.71
C SER A 271 17.09 2.56 -14.70
N TRP A 272 16.62 2.68 -13.47
CA TRP A 272 16.80 1.65 -12.45
C TRP A 272 16.16 0.33 -12.88
N TRP A 273 14.92 0.35 -13.36
CA TRP A 273 14.18 -0.82 -13.84
C TRP A 273 14.89 -1.54 -14.98
N GLU A 274 15.41 -0.80 -15.95
CA GLU A 274 16.15 -1.34 -17.10
C GLU A 274 17.47 -2.01 -16.72
N THR A 275 18.04 -1.75 -15.53
CA THR A 275 19.24 -2.48 -15.08
C THR A 275 18.97 -3.97 -14.82
N SER A 276 17.72 -4.34 -14.48
CA SER A 276 17.33 -5.74 -14.26
C SER A 276 17.28 -6.56 -15.55
N THR A 277 16.88 -5.95 -16.67
CA THR A 277 16.72 -6.64 -17.96
C THR A 277 18.05 -6.87 -18.66
N GLN A 278 19.08 -6.06 -18.37
CA GLN A 278 20.44 -6.24 -18.89
C GLN A 278 21.18 -7.39 -18.18
N THR A 279 20.87 -7.68 -16.92
CA THR A 279 21.48 -8.80 -16.19
C THR A 279 20.92 -10.16 -16.63
N ALA A 280 19.67 -10.20 -17.11
CA ALA A 280 19.02 -11.43 -17.59
C ALA A 280 19.48 -11.88 -18.99
N THR A 281 20.07 -10.99 -19.79
CA THR A 281 20.55 -11.27 -21.15
C THR A 281 22.07 -11.53 -21.23
N SER A 282 22.77 -11.47 -20.10
CA SER A 282 24.22 -11.67 -19.99
C SER A 282 24.62 -12.99 -19.31
N VAL A 283 23.68 -13.93 -19.19
CA VAL A 283 23.91 -15.31 -18.67
C VAL A 283 23.60 -16.34 -19.75
#